data_AF-A0A1A2GI08-F1
#
_entry.id   AF-A0A1A2GI08-F1
#
_cell.length_a   1.000
_cell.length_b   1.000
_cell.length_c   1.000
_cell.angle_alpha   90.00
_cell.angle_beta   90.00
_cell.angle_gamma   90.00
#
_symmetry.space_group_name_H-M   'P 1'
#
loop_
_entity.id
_entity.type
_entity.pdbx_description
1 polymer ?
#
loop_
_entity_poly.entity_id
_entity_poly.type
_entity_poly.pdbx_seq_one_letter_code
_entity_poly.pdbx_strand_id
1 'polypeptide(L)' 'MDGVAVEQGEMDMAVEHGHARCPRCMAWAEYRFLERGHDKLEYQVQCGACGNLHSEVTVVSTAGTVAA' A
#
# COMPACT_ATOMS: atom_id res chain seq x y z
N MET A 1 -24.34 13.26 -26.62
CA MET A 1 -23.24 12.30 -26.85
C MET A 1 -22.45 12.28 -25.58
N ASP A 2 -23.04 11.59 -24.62
CA ASP A 2 -22.71 11.63 -23.21
C ASP A 2 -21.56 10.69 -22.97
N GLY A 3 -20.34 11.24 -23.01
CA GLY A 3 -19.15 10.55 -22.56
C GLY A 3 -19.13 10.55 -21.04
N VAL A 4 -19.79 9.57 -20.41
CA VAL A 4 -19.44 9.16 -19.04
C VAL A 4 -17.99 8.70 -19.11
N ALA A 5 -17.08 9.59 -18.69
CA ALA A 5 -15.76 9.19 -18.29
C ALA A 5 -15.95 8.26 -17.10
N VAL A 6 -15.76 6.96 -17.32
CA VAL A 6 -15.56 6.02 -16.23
C VAL A 6 -14.35 6.53 -15.47
N GLU A 7 -14.60 7.14 -14.32
CA GLU A 7 -13.58 7.43 -13.32
C GLU A 7 -12.96 6.08 -13.01
N GLN A 8 -11.78 5.83 -13.62
CA GLN A 8 -11.00 4.63 -13.35
C GLN A 8 -10.63 4.75 -11.88
N GLY A 9 -11.44 4.11 -11.03
CA GLY A 9 -11.22 4.07 -9.60
C GLY A 9 -9.77 3.69 -9.38
N GLU A 10 -9.07 4.54 -8.63
CA GLU A 10 -7.69 4.36 -8.20
C GLU A 10 -7.55 2.95 -7.63
N MET A 11 -7.16 1.99 -8.49
CA MET A 11 -6.96 0.61 -8.11
C MET A 11 -5.68 0.61 -7.30
N ASP A 12 -5.79 0.54 -5.98
CA ASP A 12 -4.66 0.34 -5.10
C ASP A 12 -3.85 -0.88 -5.53
N MET A 13 -2.78 -0.64 -6.29
CA MET A 13 -1.88 -1.69 -6.74
C MET A 13 -0.91 -2.01 -5.62
N ALA A 14 -0.90 -3.26 -5.21
CA ALA A 14 0.15 -3.75 -4.32
C ALA A 14 1.47 -3.78 -5.12
N VAL A 15 2.39 -2.88 -4.79
CA VAL A 15 3.71 -2.80 -5.44
C VAL A 15 4.72 -3.77 -4.86
N GLU A 16 4.54 -4.13 -3.59
CA GLU A 16 5.38 -5.10 -2.91
C GLU A 16 4.53 -5.84 -1.87
N HIS A 17 4.80 -7.13 -1.68
CA HIS A 17 4.23 -7.91 -0.60
C HIS A 17 5.28 -8.82 0.01
N GLY A 18 5.07 -9.23 1.26
CA GLY A 18 5.95 -10.16 1.93
C GLY A 18 5.43 -10.55 3.30
N HIS A 19 6.33 -11.03 4.15
CA HIS A 19 6.01 -11.46 5.51
C HIS A 19 6.74 -10.60 6.54
N ALA A 20 6.02 -10.20 7.58
CA ALA A 20 6.54 -9.47 8.71
C ALA A 20 5.96 -10.02 10.02
N ARG A 21 6.47 -9.54 11.16
CA ARG A 21 5.86 -9.84 12.46
C ARG A 21 4.76 -8.82 12.75
N CYS A 22 3.63 -9.31 13.25
CA CYS A 22 2.55 -8.45 13.72
C CYS A 22 3.05 -7.57 14.89
N PRO A 23 2.90 -6.24 14.83
CA PRO A 23 3.34 -5.35 15.91
C PRO A 23 2.65 -5.61 17.26
N ARG A 24 1.49 -6.28 17.23
CA ARG A 24 0.66 -6.52 18.43
C ARG A 24 0.98 -7.84 19.13
N CYS A 25 0.97 -8.96 18.40
CA CYS A 25 1.11 -10.30 18.97
C CYS A 25 2.40 -11.01 18.55
N MET A 26 3.22 -10.38 17.70
CA MET A 26 4.45 -10.95 17.15
C MET A 26 4.25 -12.27 16.37
N ALA A 27 3.03 -12.64 15.98
CA ALA A 27 2.81 -13.73 15.04
C ALA A 27 3.30 -13.36 13.64
N TRP A 28 3.56 -14.36 12.80
CA TRP A 28 3.80 -14.12 11.37
C TRP A 28 2.53 -13.57 10.71
N ALA A 29 2.69 -12.54 9.90
CA ALA A 29 1.64 -11.84 9.20
C ALA A 29 2.13 -11.44 7.80
N GLU A 30 1.20 -11.32 6.86
CA GLU A 30 1.50 -10.78 5.54
C GLU A 30 1.52 -9.24 5.63
N TYR A 31 2.46 -8.65 4.91
CA TYR A 31 2.45 -7.21 4.64
C TYR A 31 2.34 -6.94 3.15
N ARG A 32 1.82 -5.76 2.82
CA ARG A 32 1.78 -5.22 1.46
C ARG A 32 2.05 -3.73 1.47
N PHE A 33 2.74 -3.26 0.45
CA PHE A 33 2.84 -1.85 0.11
C PHE A 33 1.84 -1.55 -1.01
N LEU A 34 0.95 -0.60 -0.78
CA LEU A 34 -0.06 -0.17 -1.75
C LEU A 34 0.28 1.23 -2.25
N GLU A 35 0.28 1.43 -3.56
CA GLU A 35 0.27 2.77 -4.12
C GLU A 35 -1.12 3.41 -3.92
N ARG A 36 -1.15 4.58 -3.26
CA ARG A 36 -2.35 5.36 -2.98
C ARG A 36 -2.25 6.69 -3.75
N GLY A 37 -2.51 6.66 -5.05
CA GLY A 37 -2.39 7.82 -5.92
C GLY A 37 -0.94 8.21 -6.25
N HIS A 38 -0.73 9.46 -6.69
CA HIS A 38 0.50 9.88 -7.39
C HIS A 38 1.80 9.87 -6.56
N ASP A 39 1.70 9.94 -5.23
CA ASP A 39 2.83 10.21 -4.36
C ASP A 39 2.65 9.66 -2.95
N LYS A 40 1.79 8.64 -2.76
CA LYS A 40 1.61 8.01 -1.45
C LYS A 40 1.79 6.51 -1.54
N LEU A 41 2.49 5.99 -0.53
CA LEU A 41 2.68 4.57 -0.33
C LEU A 41 2.11 4.19 1.04
N GLU A 42 1.24 3.19 1.06
CA GLU A 42 0.66 2.65 2.29
C GLU A 42 1.30 1.31 2.61
N TYR A 43 2.03 1.25 3.73
CA TYR A 43 2.49 0.00 4.33
C TYR A 43 1.36 -0.60 5.16
N GLN A 44 0.95 -1.83 4.84
CA GLN A 44 -0.13 -2.51 5.54
C GLN A 44 0.32 -3.89 6.02
N VAL A 45 0.07 -4.22 7.29
CA VAL A 45 0.28 -5.56 7.87
C VAL A 45 -1.06 -6.11 8.35
N GLN A 46 -1.47 -7.25 7.82
CA GLN A 46 -2.70 -7.94 8.23
C GLN A 46 -2.36 -9.23 8.96
N CYS A 47 -2.65 -9.26 10.27
CA CYS A 47 -2.37 -10.44 11.08
C CYS A 47 -3.58 -11.38 11.13
N GLY A 48 -3.46 -12.56 10.53
CA GLY A 48 -4.49 -13.61 10.63
C GLY A 48 -4.64 -14.23 12.03
N ALA A 49 -3.64 -14.10 12.90
CA ALA A 49 -3.67 -14.70 14.24
C ALA A 49 -4.46 -13.86 15.27
N CYS A 50 -4.27 -12.55 15.28
CA CYS A 50 -4.94 -11.65 16.23
C CYS A 50 -5.92 -10.66 15.60
N GLY A 51 -6.05 -10.67 14.26
CA GLY A 51 -6.92 -9.75 13.52
C GLY A 51 -6.41 -8.31 13.46
N ASN A 52 -5.21 -8.02 13.99
CA ASN A 52 -4.68 -6.65 13.95
C ASN A 52 -4.36 -6.23 12.52
N LEU A 53 -4.85 -5.06 12.14
CA LEU A 53 -4.48 -4.36 10.93
C LEU A 53 -3.63 -3.14 11.28
N HIS A 54 -2.37 -3.15 10.88
CA HIS A 54 -1.50 -1.99 10.95
C HIS A 54 -1.42 -1.35 9.57
N SER A 55 -1.53 -0.03 9.49
CA SER A 55 -1.44 0.74 8.25
C SER A 55 -0.68 2.03 8.52
N GLU A 56 0.32 2.34 7.69
CA GLU A 56 1.11 3.57 7.73
C GLU A 56 1.21 4.15 6.32
N VAL A 57 0.80 5.41 6.14
CA VAL A 57 0.85 6.11 4.86
C VAL A 57 2.03 7.07 4.85
N THR A 58 2.91 6.89 3.87
CA THR A 58 4.07 7.75 3.64
C THR A 58 3.88 8.51 2.33
N VAL A 59 4.15 9.82 2.35
CA VAL A 59 4.22 10.63 1.12
C VAL A 59 5.60 10.41 0.51
N VAL A 60 5.65 9.79 -0.65
CA VAL A 60 6.87 9.55 -1.39
C VAL A 60 7.03 10.69 -2.38
N SER A 61 8.00 11.56 -2.13
CA SER A 61 8.44 12.49 -3.18
C SER A 61 9.16 11.66 -4.24
N THR A 62 8.55 11.50 -5.41
CA THR A 62 9.22 11.00 -6.61
C THR A 62 10.24 12.06 -7.06
N ALA A 63 11.33 12.21 -6.30
CA ALA A 63 12.50 12.92 -6.77
C ALA A 63 13.01 12.13 -7.97
N GLY A 64 12.67 12.60 -9.18
CA GLY A 64 12.97 11.91 -10.42
C GLY A 64 14.44 11.52 -10.45
N THR A 65 14.71 10.21 -10.37
CA THR A 65 16.03 9.67 -10.62
C THR A 65 16.34 9.93 -12.09
N VAL A 66 16.99 11.06 -12.37
CA VAL A 66 17.64 11.28 -13.66
C VAL A 66 18.86 10.37 -13.68
N ALA A 67 18.75 9.24 -14.39
CA ALA A 67 19.90 8.44 -14.74
C ALA A 67 20.81 9.29 -15.66
N ALA A 68 22.07 9.44 -15.27
CA ALA A 68 23.10 10.20 -15.98
C ALA A 68 23.82 9.34 -17.03
#